data_AF-A0A4U0NJ02-F1
#
_entry.id   AF-A0A4U0NJ02-F1
#
_cell.length_a   1.000
_cell.length_b   1.000
_cell.length_c   1.000
_cell.angle_alpha   90.00
_cell.angle_beta   90.00
_cell.angle_gamma   90.00
#
_symmetry.space_group_name_H-M   'P 1'
#
loop_
_entity.id
_entity.type
_entity.pdbx_description
1 polymer ?
#
loop_
_entity_poly.entity_id
_entity_poly.type
_entity_poly.pdbx_seq_one_letter_code
_entity_poly.pdbx_strand_id
1 'polypeptide(L)' 'MAWFSLNPSGNPTQPNNYTLQSSQPSCSGEDQICALQANNNGSGQPVITDALKNEMIVALHSRTPSANVSLKDA' A
#
# COMPACT_ATOMS: atom_id res chain seq x y z
N MET A 1 5.50 -9.09 -8.36
CA MET A 1 5.16 -8.30 -7.16
C MET A 1 3.92 -8.89 -6.52
N ALA A 2 3.73 -8.70 -5.22
CA ALA A 2 2.55 -9.12 -4.49
C ALA A 2 1.82 -7.90 -3.91
N TRP A 3 0.53 -8.07 -3.62
CA TRP A 3 -0.26 -7.06 -2.95
C TRP A 3 -0.13 -7.20 -1.45
N PHE A 4 -0.12 -6.06 -0.77
CA PHE A 4 0.03 -5.95 0.65
C PHE A 4 -1.03 -4.99 1.17
N SER A 5 -1.99 -5.50 1.94
CA SER A 5 -3.04 -4.68 2.55
C SER A 5 -2.54 -4.07 3.85
N LEU A 6 -2.68 -2.75 4.00
CA LEU A 6 -2.36 -2.05 5.23
C LEU A 6 -3.41 -2.39 6.30
N ASN A 7 -2.96 -2.69 7.51
CA ASN A 7 -3.84 -2.90 8.65
C ASN A 7 -4.60 -1.59 8.98
N PRO A 8 -5.84 -1.64 9.47
CA PRO A 8 -6.70 -0.46 9.64
C PRO A 8 -6.11 0.69 10.47
N SER A 9 -5.23 0.38 11.41
CA SER A 9 -4.52 1.37 12.26
C SER A 9 -3.01 1.31 12.08
N GLY A 10 -2.56 0.69 10.99
CA GLY A 10 -1.16 0.48 10.69
C GLY A 10 -0.52 1.71 10.05
N ASN A 11 0.79 1.87 10.25
CA ASN A 11 1.52 2.93 9.58
C ASN A 11 1.89 2.49 8.14
N PRO A 12 1.52 3.25 7.09
CA PRO A 12 1.81 2.91 5.71
C PRO A 12 3.30 2.84 5.37
N THR A 13 4.18 3.52 6.13
CA THR A 13 5.62 3.47 5.89
C THR A 13 6.30 2.29 6.60
N GLN A 14 5.54 1.49 7.36
CA GLN A 14 6.06 0.39 8.16
C GLN A 14 5.69 -0.96 7.54
N PRO A 15 6.65 -1.72 6.97
CA PRO A 15 6.39 -2.99 6.29
C PRO A 15 5.66 -4.05 7.12
N ASN A 16 5.87 -4.05 8.44
CA ASN A 16 5.22 -4.99 9.37
C ASN A 16 3.73 -4.71 9.61
N ASN A 17 3.21 -3.56 9.17
CA ASN A 17 1.78 -3.24 9.25
C ASN A 17 0.99 -3.74 8.04
N TYR A 18 1.66 -4.46 7.14
CA TYR A 18 1.05 -5.00 5.93
C TYR A 18 0.84 -6.50 6.03
N THR A 19 -0.28 -6.93 5.47
CA THR A 19 -0.60 -8.35 5.30
C THR A 19 -0.49 -8.72 3.83
N LEU A 20 0.25 -9.79 3.52
CA LEU A 20 0.37 -10.32 2.17
C LEU A 20 -1.01 -10.79 1.66
N GLN A 21 -1.38 -10.29 0.48
CA GLN A 21 -2.61 -10.64 -0.22
C GLN A 21 -2.28 -11.32 -1.55
N SER A 22 -3.08 -12.32 -1.91
CA SER A 22 -2.98 -13.04 -3.18
C SER A 22 -3.55 -12.24 -4.36
N SER A 23 -4.44 -11.28 -4.11
CA SER A 23 -5.04 -10.40 -5.11
C SER A 23 -5.06 -8.95 -4.63
N GLN A 24 -5.29 -8.01 -5.55
CA GLN A 24 -5.52 -6.61 -5.18
C GLN A 24 -6.78 -6.52 -4.32
N PRO A 25 -6.70 -5.99 -3.10
CA PRO A 25 -7.88 -5.78 -2.29
C PRO A 25 -8.76 -4.70 -2.92
N SER A 26 -10.06 -4.95 -2.96
CA SER A 26 -11.07 -4.01 -3.44
C SER A 26 -11.27 -2.91 -2.42
N CYS A 27 -10.49 -1.86 -2.57
CA CYS A 27 -10.55 -0.68 -1.72
C CYS A 27 -11.35 0.40 -2.43
N SER A 28 -12.37 0.93 -1.78
CA SER A 28 -13.17 2.04 -2.29
C SER A 28 -12.71 3.32 -1.58
N GLY A 29 -12.48 4.40 -2.33
CA GLY A 29 -12.13 5.72 -1.79
C GLY A 29 -10.69 6.15 -2.07
N GLU A 30 -10.34 7.35 -1.60
CA GLU A 30 -9.14 8.07 -2.07
C GLU A 30 -8.38 8.82 -0.95
N ASP A 31 -8.76 8.64 0.33
CA ASP A 31 -8.25 9.45 1.45
C ASP A 31 -7.06 8.82 2.18
N GLN A 32 -6.95 7.49 2.18
CA GLN A 32 -5.91 6.76 2.90
C GLN A 32 -5.31 5.63 2.07
N ILE A 33 -4.10 5.20 2.41
CA ILE A 33 -3.50 4.01 1.80
C ILE A 33 -4.30 2.78 2.22
N CYS A 34 -4.76 2.02 1.25
CA CYS A 34 -5.40 0.73 1.51
C CYS A 34 -4.42 -0.42 1.34
N ALA A 35 -3.71 -0.43 0.21
CA ALA A 35 -2.79 -1.49 -0.12
C ALA A 35 -1.71 -0.99 -1.06
N LEU A 36 -0.60 -1.69 -1.08
CA LEU A 36 0.49 -1.42 -2.01
C LEU A 36 0.98 -2.69 -2.68
N GLN A 37 1.42 -2.54 -3.90
CA GLN A 37 2.06 -3.58 -4.66
C GLN A 37 3.57 -3.40 -4.52
N ALA A 38 4.23 -4.41 -3.98
CA ALA A 38 5.67 -4.38 -3.76
C ALA A 38 6.28 -5.77 -3.93
N ASN A 39 7.60 -5.83 -3.89
CA ASN A 39 8.29 -7.11 -3.79
C ASN A 39 8.18 -7.63 -2.35
N ASN A 40 8.02 -8.94 -2.19
CA ASN A 40 8.09 -9.57 -0.87
C ASN A 40 9.56 -9.64 -0.44
N ASN A 41 9.87 -9.21 0.78
CA ASN A 41 11.23 -9.27 1.35
C ASN A 41 11.69 -10.70 1.71
N GLY A 42 10.86 -11.71 1.47
CA GLY A 42 11.12 -13.11 1.84
C GLY A 42 10.52 -13.51 3.19
N SER A 43 9.97 -12.57 3.96
CA SER A 43 9.30 -12.80 5.24
C SER A 43 7.80 -12.47 5.20
N GLY A 44 7.23 -12.29 4.01
CA GLY A 44 5.82 -11.96 3.85
C GLY A 44 5.50 -10.47 4.00
N GLN A 45 6.52 -9.59 3.87
CA GLN A 45 6.36 -8.15 4.01
C GLN A 45 6.77 -7.41 2.74
N PRO A 46 6.19 -6.22 2.47
CA PRO A 46 6.55 -5.42 1.31
C PRO A 46 7.95 -4.80 1.48
N VAL A 47 8.73 -4.81 0.42
CA VAL A 47 9.95 -4.00 0.29
C VAL A 47 9.53 -2.56 -0.03
N ILE A 48 9.46 -1.72 0.99
CA ILE A 48 9.13 -0.30 0.86
C ILE A 48 10.38 0.49 0.50
N THR A 49 10.57 0.76 -0.79
CA THR A 49 11.63 1.63 -1.31
C THR A 49 11.22 3.11 -1.20
N ASP A 50 12.19 4.02 -1.29
CA ASP A 50 11.87 5.45 -1.26
C ASP A 50 11.07 5.91 -2.49
N ALA A 51 11.21 5.23 -3.63
CA ALA A 51 10.35 5.43 -4.79
C ALA A 51 8.89 5.08 -4.49
N LEU A 52 8.65 3.94 -3.82
CA LEU A 52 7.30 3.54 -3.42
C LEU A 52 6.70 4.52 -2.40
N LYS A 53 7.49 4.98 -1.42
CA LYS A 53 7.04 6.02 -0.48
C LYS A 53 6.65 7.30 -1.20
N ASN A 54 7.44 7.72 -2.20
CA ASN A 54 7.12 8.91 -2.99
C ASN A 54 5.83 8.71 -3.80
N GLU A 55 5.62 7.55 -4.42
CA GLU A 55 4.35 7.22 -5.08
C GLU A 55 3.18 7.25 -4.11
N MET A 56 3.34 6.76 -2.88
CA MET A 56 2.30 6.82 -1.84
C MET A 56 1.94 8.26 -1.48
N ILE A 57 2.94 9.14 -1.33
CA ILE A 57 2.72 10.56 -1.06
C ILE A 57 1.97 11.21 -2.23
N VAL A 58 2.40 10.94 -3.47
CA VAL A 58 1.75 11.49 -4.67
C VAL A 58 0.31 11.00 -4.76
N ALA A 59 0.06 9.70 -4.57
CA ALA A 59 -1.29 9.12 -4.63
C ALA A 59 -2.22 9.73 -3.56
N LEU A 60 -1.74 9.89 -2.32
CA LEU A 60 -2.50 10.54 -1.26
C LEU A 60 -2.77 12.02 -1.55
N HIS A 61 -1.77 12.73 -2.07
CA HIS A 61 -1.91 14.16 -2.35
C HIS A 61 -2.81 14.43 -3.57
N SER A 62 -2.74 13.58 -4.60
CA SER A 62 -3.59 13.68 -5.78
C SER A 62 -4.95 13.04 -5.57
N ARG A 63 -5.16 12.32 -4.46
CA ARG A 63 -6.33 11.46 -4.23
C ARG A 63 -6.58 10.52 -5.41
N THR A 64 -5.52 9.93 -5.94
CA THR A 64 -5.64 9.04 -7.10
C THR A 64 -4.76 7.82 -6.88
N PRO A 65 -5.33 6.60 -6.92
CA PRO A 65 -4.53 5.40 -6.85
C PRO A 65 -3.54 5.33 -8.02
N SER A 66 -2.37 4.76 -7.76
CA SER A 66 -1.30 4.54 -8.74
C SER A 66 -1.20 3.06 -9.07
N ALA A 67 -0.34 2.70 -10.02
CA ALA A 67 -0.07 1.30 -10.39
C ALA A 67 0.31 0.43 -9.16
N ASN A 68 1.09 1.00 -8.24
CA ASN A 68 1.57 0.28 -7.05
C ASN A 68 0.87 0.67 -5.75
N VAL A 69 -0.09 1.60 -5.77
CA VAL A 69 -0.71 2.15 -4.56
C VAL A 69 -2.22 2.21 -4.74
N SER A 70 -2.93 1.47 -3.90
CA SER A 70 -4.39 1.49 -3.83
C SER A 70 -4.82 2.33 -2.62
N LEU A 71 -5.82 3.18 -2.81
CA LEU A 71 -6.38 4.05 -1.78
C LEU A 71 -7.72 3.51 -1.26
N LYS A 72 -8.12 3.93 -0.06
CA LYS A 72 -9.43 3.68 0.56
C LYS A 72 -9.97 4.94 1.22
N ASP A 73 -11.27 4.91 1.47
CA ASP A 73 -11.97 5.86 2.34
C ASP A 73 -11.46 5.76 3.79
N ALA A 74 -11.68 6.82 4.57
CA ALA A 74 -11.18 6.96 5.93
C ALA A 74 -11.83 5.94 6.88
#